data_AF-T1G1R0-F1
#
_entry.id   AF-T1G1R0-F1
#
_cell.length_a   1.000
_cell.length_b   1.000
_cell.length_c   1.000
_cell.angle_alpha   90.00
_cell.angle_beta   90.00
_cell.angle_gamma   90.00
#
_symmetry.space_group_name_H-M   'P 1'
#
loop_
_entity.id
_entity.type
_entity.pdbx_description
1 polymer ?
#
loop_
_entity_poly.entity_id
_entity_poly.type
_entity_poly.pdbx_seq_one_letter_code
_entity_poly.pdbx_strand_id
1 'polypeptide(L)' 'IERTVNEKNFLQAIDHPLIVNAKHNFWNNDNAYIAFDLSVGGELQRTRHLFKNSMKILLNFIELIFLALNFLHEVGIV' A
#
# COMPACT_ATOMS: atom_id res chain seq x y z
N ILE A 1 -13.31 14.46 -9.16
CA ILE A 1 -14.39 13.88 -8.34
C ILE A 1 -14.54 12.39 -8.63
N GLU A 2 -14.69 11.96 -9.89
CA GLU A 2 -14.76 10.52 -10.25
C GLU A 2 -13.55 9.69 -9.81
N ARG A 3 -12.31 10.20 -9.96
CA ARG A 3 -11.08 9.48 -9.54
C ARG A 3 -11.07 9.12 -8.05
N THR A 4 -11.49 10.05 -7.20
CA THR A 4 -11.51 9.90 -5.73
C THR A 4 -12.56 8.91 -5.26
N VAL A 5 -13.72 8.84 -5.96
CA VAL A 5 -14.78 7.88 -5.65
C VAL A 5 -14.37 6.46 -6.08
N ASN A 6 -13.66 6.34 -7.20
CA ASN A 6 -13.10 5.06 -7.63
C ASN A 6 -12.04 4.55 -6.64
N GLU A 7 -11.01 5.35 -6.34
CA GLU A 7 -9.95 4.96 -5.39
C GLU A 7 -10.50 4.49 -4.03
N LYS A 8 -11.53 5.18 -3.53
CA LYS A 8 -12.20 4.82 -2.28
C LYS A 8 -12.84 3.43 -2.32
N ASN A 9 -13.60 3.12 -3.37
CA ASN A 9 -14.31 1.86 -3.47
C ASN A 9 -13.36 0.67 -3.65
N PHE A 10 -12.21 0.88 -4.30
CA PHE A 10 -11.21 -0.17 -4.51
C PHE A 10 -10.36 -0.44 -3.28
N LEU A 11 -9.88 0.60 -2.57
CA LEU A 11 -9.07 0.42 -1.36
C LEU A 11 -9.81 -0.27 -0.21
N GLN A 12 -11.15 -0.21 -0.20
CA GLN A 12 -11.97 -0.96 0.76
C GLN A 12 -12.22 -2.42 0.35
N ALA A 13 -12.06 -2.75 -0.94
CA ALA A 13 -12.32 -4.08 -1.47
C ALA A 13 -11.06 -4.97 -1.51
N ILE A 14 -9.87 -4.36 -1.43
CA ILE A 14 -8.60 -5.08 -1.38
C ILE A 14 -8.34 -5.55 0.05
N ASP A 15 -8.18 -6.86 0.21
CA ASP A 15 -7.66 -7.50 1.42
C ASP A 15 -6.48 -8.39 1.03
N HIS A 16 -5.27 -7.86 1.17
CA HIS A 16 -4.05 -8.55 0.76
C HIS A 16 -2.89 -8.26 1.73
N PRO A 17 -2.12 -9.26 2.17
CA PRO A 17 -1.11 -9.10 3.23
C PRO A 17 0.03 -8.13 2.90
N LEU A 18 0.27 -7.85 1.62
CA LEU A 18 1.32 -6.93 1.15
C LEU A 18 0.81 -5.53 0.77
N ILE A 19 -0.49 -5.27 0.95
CA ILE A 19 -1.12 -3.99 0.64
C ILE A 19 -1.77 -3.47 1.92
N VAL A 20 -1.57 -2.20 2.22
CA VAL A 20 -2.15 -1.61 3.43
C VAL A 20 -3.65 -1.45 3.23
N ASN A 21 -4.45 -2.08 4.11
CA ASN A 21 -5.90 -2.04 4.00
C ASN A 21 -6.46 -0.72 4.53
N ALA A 22 -7.41 -0.13 3.80
CA ALA A 22 -8.20 1.01 4.27
C ALA A 22 -9.45 0.51 5.02
N LYS A 23 -9.50 0.70 6.34
CA LYS A 23 -10.60 0.17 7.18
C LYS A 23 -11.78 1.12 7.28
N HIS A 24 -11.51 2.42 7.41
CA HIS A 24 -12.54 3.43 7.60
C HIS A 24 -12.25 4.69 6.79
N ASN A 25 -13.31 5.41 6.43
CA ASN A 25 -13.21 6.75 5.85
C ASN A 25 -14.32 7.63 6.41
N PHE A 26 -14.01 8.90 6.58
CA PHE A 26 -14.96 9.92 7.00
C PHE A 26 -14.53 11.26 6.41
N TRP A 27 -15.48 12.17 6.19
CA TRP A 27 -15.20 13.50 5.66
C TRP A 27 -16.04 14.54 6.39
N ASN A 28 -15.57 15.77 6.37
CA ASN A 28 -16.32 16.96 6.73
C ASN A 28 -16.30 17.95 5.56
N ASN A 29 -16.77 19.18 5.76
CA ASN A 29 -16.86 20.18 4.69
C ASN A 29 -15.50 20.56 4.09
N ASP A 30 -14.42 20.40 4.85
CA ASP A 30 -13.10 20.91 4.50
C ASP A 30 -12.06 19.81 4.25
N ASN A 31 -12.28 18.61 4.76
CA ASN A 31 -11.28 17.53 4.81
C ASN A 31 -11.88 16.14 4.62
N ALA A 32 -11.08 15.26 4.02
CA ALA A 32 -11.33 13.82 3.95
C ALA A 32 -10.27 13.08 4.77
N TYR A 33 -10.71 12.06 5.50
CA TYR A 33 -9.89 11.24 6.38
C TYR A 33 -10.05 9.77 6.01
N ILE A 34 -8.93 9.04 6.03
CA ILE A 34 -8.88 7.60 5.74
C ILE A 34 -8.03 6.94 6.83
N ALA A 35 -8.57 5.88 7.43
CA ALA A 35 -7.88 5.07 8.43
C ALA A 35 -7.35 3.80 7.77
N PHE A 36 -6.05 3.55 7.98
CA PHE A 36 -5.31 2.42 7.43
C PHE A 36 -4.76 1.54 8.55
N ASP A 37 -4.49 0.26 8.24
CA ASP A 37 -3.69 -0.59 9.12
C ASP A 37 -2.28 0.01 9.30
N LEU A 38 -1.79 0.05 10.55
CA LEU A 38 -0.49 0.65 10.87
C LEU A 38 0.67 -0.27 10.46
N SER A 39 1.47 0.19 9.51
CA SER A 39 2.75 -0.43 9.16
C SER A 39 3.88 0.10 10.05
N VAL A 40 4.18 -0.61 11.14
CA VAL A 40 5.16 -0.18 12.16
C VAL A 40 6.59 0.04 11.64
N GLY A 41 6.95 -0.60 10.52
CA GLY A 41 8.26 -0.44 9.88
C GLY A 41 8.46 0.90 9.17
N GLY A 42 7.38 1.65 8.93
CA GLY A 42 7.42 2.89 8.17
C GLY A 42 7.83 2.69 6.71
N GLU A 43 8.39 3.74 6.11
CA GLU A 43 8.73 3.76 4.69
C GLU A 43 10.08 3.09 4.39
N LEU A 44 10.15 2.45 3.23
CA LEU A 44 11.36 1.79 2.70
C LEU A 44 12.59 2.72 2.65
N GLN A 45 12.38 4.02 2.42
CA GLN A 45 13.47 5.00 2.39
C GLN A 45 14.21 5.08 3.73
N ARG A 46 13.49 4.92 4.85
CA ARG A 46 14.08 4.96 6.20
C ARG A 46 14.96 3.74 6.46
N THR A 47 14.66 2.62 5.83
CA THR A 47 15.42 1.36 5.92
C THR A 47 16.48 1.21 4.83
N ARG A 48 16.74 2.23 4.01
CA ARG A 48 17.68 2.18 2.88
C ARG A 48 19.10 1.71 3.27
N HIS A 49 19.53 2.03 4.48
CA HIS A 49 20.82 1.62 5.02
C HIS A 49 20.96 0.09 5.18
N LEU A 50 19.86 -0.63 5.40
CA LEU A 50 19.86 -2.10 5.52
C LEU A 50 20.17 -2.79 4.18
N PHE A 51 19.76 -2.21 3.06
CA PHE A 51 20.00 -2.78 1.72
C PHE A 51 21.46 -2.66 1.27
N LYS A 52 22.18 -1.64 1.75
CA LYS A 52 23.59 -1.44 1.39
C LYS A 52 24.49 -2.61 1.84
N ASN A 53 24.08 -3.32 2.87
CA ASN A 53 24.89 -4.34 3.52
C ASN A 53 24.43 -5.77 3.18
N SER A 54 23.34 -5.95 2.44
CA SER A 54 22.84 -7.28 2.07
C SER A 54 21.99 -7.27 0.80
N MET A 55 22.54 -7.84 -0.26
CA MET A 55 21.82 -8.09 -1.52
C MET A 55 20.62 -9.01 -1.31
N LYS A 56 20.71 -9.98 -0.39
CA LYS A 56 19.61 -10.89 -0.06
C LYS A 56 18.40 -10.14 0.48
N ILE A 57 18.62 -9.19 1.39
CA ILE A 57 17.53 -8.37 1.94
C ILE A 57 16.88 -7.54 0.83
N LEU A 58 17.68 -6.95 -0.07
CA LEU A 58 17.15 -6.20 -1.21
C LEU A 58 16.28 -7.08 -2.12
N LEU A 59 16.76 -8.27 -2.49
CA LEU A 59 16.00 -9.19 -3.34
C LEU A 59 14.68 -9.63 -2.72
N ASN A 60 14.67 -9.93 -1.42
CA ASN A 60 13.43 -10.27 -0.71
C ASN A 60 12.41 -9.11 -0.78
N PHE A 61 12.84 -7.86 -0.60
CA PHE A 61 11.93 -6.71 -0.71
C PHE A 61 11.39 -6.53 -2.13
N ILE A 62 12.24 -6.72 -3.14
CA ILE A 62 11.83 -6.64 -4.55
C ILE A 62 10.78 -7.72 -4.85
N GLU A 63 10.98 -8.95 -4.38
CA GLU A 63 10.03 -10.05 -4.54
C GLU A 63 8.66 -9.72 -3.92
N LEU A 64 8.64 -9.18 -2.70
CA LEU A 64 7.39 -8.74 -2.05
C LEU A 64 6.67 -7.63 -2.84
N ILE A 65 7.42 -6.66 -3.37
CA ILE A 65 6.85 -5.60 -4.22
C ILE A 65 6.25 -6.21 -5.49
N PHE A 66 6.96 -7.12 -6.15
CA PHE A 66 6.46 -7.80 -7.36
C PHE A 66 5.19 -8.59 -7.08
N LEU A 67 5.11 -9.32 -5.97
CA LEU A 67 3.90 -10.05 -5.58
C LEU A 67 2.71 -9.11 -5.36
N ALA A 68 2.91 -8.00 -4.66
CA ALA A 68 1.87 -7.00 -4.44
C ALA A 68 1.39 -6.37 -5.76
N LEU A 69 2.31 -6.01 -6.66
CA LEU A 69 1.97 -5.45 -7.97
C LEU A 69 1.27 -6.47 -8.87
N ASN A 70 1.70 -7.73 -8.85
CA ASN A 70 1.05 -8.78 -9.63
C ASN A 70 -0.41 -8.95 -9.20
N PHE A 71 -0.67 -8.99 -7.89
CA PHE A 71 -2.04 -9.02 -7.38
C PHE A 71 -2.85 -7.80 -7.85
N LEU A 72 -2.29 -6.59 -7.76
CA LEU A 72 -2.98 -5.37 -8.22
C LEU A 72 -3.35 -5.45 -9.71
N HIS A 73 -2.43 -5.92 -10.56
CA HIS A 73 -2.71 -6.11 -11.99
C HIS A 73 -3.81 -7.17 -12.22
N GLU A 74 -3.80 -8.27 -11.46
CA GLU A 74 -4.82 -9.34 -11.57
C GLU A 74 -6.23 -8.82 -11.23
N VAL A 75 -6.35 -7.89 -10.28
CA VAL A 75 -7.62 -7.24 -9.94
C VAL A 75 -7.95 -6.03 -10.81
N GLY A 76 -7.14 -5.76 -11.84
CA GLY A 76 -7.38 -4.71 -12.85
C GLY A 76 -6.92 -3.31 -12.44
N ILE A 77 -6.01 -3.20 -11.48
CA ILE A 77 -5.41 -1.94 -11.02
C ILE A 77 -4.02 -1.80 -11.65
N VAL A 78 -3.76 -0.66 -12.32
CA VAL A 78 -2.51 -0.36 -13.08
C VAL A 78 -1.91 0.94 -12.59
#